data_AF-A0A0L6I2F9-F1
#
_entry.id   AF-A0A0L6I2F9-F1
#
_cell.length_a   1.000
_cell.length_b   1.000
_cell.length_c   1.000
_cell.angle_alpha   90.00
_cell.angle_beta   90.00
_cell.angle_gamma   90.00
#
_symmetry.space_group_name_H-M   'P 1'
#
loop_
_entity.id
_entity.type
_entity.pdbx_description
1 polymer ?
#
loop_
_entity_poly.entity_id
_entity_poly.type
_entity_poly.pdbx_seq_one_letter_code
_entity_poly.pdbx_strand_id
1 'polypeptide(L)'
;MAGVGALIVVAGVVWLALAGAPTATPSPEPTPSPSVSLDMRAEAQAALEEHLEECTALGAPNGAVPAGCGIRLPWGAEFASVTDVRFRIERLPELTLSDDGGFTADGGVLIATVTGIGQDGAARTETYRTESWGVRGEVESSDDGVAVTVW
;
A
#
# COMPACT_ATOMS: atom_id res chain seq x y z
N MET A 1 17.71 45.98 51.89
CA MET A 1 18.42 45.81 50.61
C MET A 1 17.39 45.23 49.64
N ALA A 2 16.55 46.04 48.97
CA ALA A 2 16.81 46.77 47.71
C ALA A 2 17.31 45.82 46.59
N GLY A 3 16.74 45.69 45.39
CA GLY A 3 15.69 46.43 44.65
C GLY A 3 14.73 45.46 43.92
N VAL A 4 13.53 45.83 43.47
CA VAL A 4 13.05 46.87 42.53
C VAL A 4 13.43 46.62 41.06
N GLY A 5 12.39 46.47 40.23
CA GLY A 5 12.37 46.71 38.77
C GLY A 5 11.86 45.50 37.96
N ALA A 6 10.83 45.58 37.11
CA ALA A 6 10.06 46.70 36.59
C ALA A 6 8.71 46.21 36.01
N LEU A 7 7.72 47.10 36.09
CA LEU A 7 6.41 47.09 35.42
C LEU A 7 6.54 47.25 33.89
N ILE A 8 5.69 46.59 33.10
CA ILE A 8 5.12 47.16 31.86
C ILE A 8 3.61 46.87 31.79
N VAL A 9 2.91 47.86 31.24
CA VAL A 9 1.51 48.28 31.34
C VAL A 9 0.70 47.86 30.11
N VAL A 10 -0.52 47.37 30.37
CA VAL A 10 -1.84 47.60 29.71
C VAL A 10 -1.93 47.71 28.18
N ALA A 11 -2.84 46.92 27.59
CA ALA A 11 -3.80 47.42 26.61
C ALA A 11 -5.06 46.52 26.61
N GLY A 12 -6.10 46.97 27.32
CA GLY A 12 -7.43 46.41 27.18
C GLY A 12 -8.07 46.89 25.88
N VAL A 13 -8.82 46.00 25.23
CA VAL A 13 -9.77 46.40 24.20
C VAL A 13 -11.06 45.62 24.45
N VAL A 14 -12.00 46.28 25.13
CA VAL A 14 -13.39 45.85 25.24
C VAL A 14 -14.11 46.41 24.02
N TRP A 15 -14.57 45.53 23.12
CA TRP A 15 -15.56 45.86 22.10
C TRP A 15 -16.89 45.22 22.49
N LEU A 16 -17.89 46.05 22.76
CA LEU A 16 -19.30 45.65 22.72
C LEU A 16 -19.80 45.79 21.27
N ALA A 17 -20.27 44.69 20.66
CA ALA A 17 -21.18 44.74 19.51
C ALA A 17 -22.04 43.46 19.38
N LEU A 18 -23.35 43.66 19.57
CA LEU A 18 -24.54 43.11 18.92
C LEU A 18 -24.71 41.60 18.60
N ALA A 19 -25.93 41.15 18.88
CA ALA A 19 -26.51 39.83 18.65
C ALA A 19 -26.43 39.34 17.19
N GLY A 20 -26.01 38.09 17.02
CA GLY A 20 -26.23 37.23 15.86
C GLY A 20 -26.20 35.77 16.33
N ALA A 21 -27.14 34.95 15.89
CA ALA A 21 -27.26 33.55 16.28
C ALA A 21 -25.96 32.76 16.00
N PRO A 22 -25.57 31.77 16.82
CA PRO A 22 -24.38 30.97 16.55
C PRO A 22 -24.63 30.10 15.30
N THR A 23 -24.17 30.57 14.15
CA THR A 23 -23.95 29.73 12.98
C THR A 23 -22.84 28.76 13.38
N ALA A 24 -23.14 27.45 13.36
CA ALA A 24 -22.17 26.41 13.68
C ALA A 24 -20.93 26.56 12.79
N THR A 25 -19.77 26.83 13.40
CA THR A 25 -18.48 26.80 12.71
C THR A 25 -18.24 25.38 12.22
N PRO A 26 -17.95 25.13 10.92
CA PRO A 26 -17.47 23.82 10.49
C PRO A 26 -16.16 23.53 11.24
N SER A 27 -16.14 22.46 12.03
CA SER A 27 -14.92 21.96 12.67
C SER A 27 -13.90 21.65 11.57
N PRO A 28 -12.65 22.15 11.64
CA PRO A 28 -11.65 21.76 10.67
C PRO A 28 -11.43 20.24 10.80
N GLU A 29 -11.60 19.53 9.68
CA GLU A 29 -11.14 18.14 9.59
C GLU A 29 -9.64 18.11 9.89
N PRO A 30 -9.16 17.20 10.76
CA PRO A 30 -7.75 17.11 11.05
C PRO A 30 -7.01 16.66 9.79
N THR A 31 -6.22 17.55 9.19
CA THR A 31 -5.26 17.17 8.16
C THR A 31 -4.15 16.34 8.81
N PRO A 32 -3.86 15.11 8.33
CA PRO A 32 -2.80 14.30 8.92
C PRO A 32 -1.43 14.98 8.77
N SER A 33 -0.60 14.85 9.81
CA SER A 33 0.77 15.36 9.79
C SER A 33 1.63 14.62 8.75
N PRO A 34 2.51 15.30 8.01
CA PRO A 34 3.30 14.68 6.94
C PRO A 34 4.25 13.58 7.47
N SER A 35 4.76 13.69 8.69
CA SER A 35 5.61 12.64 9.30
C SER A 35 4.85 11.33 9.50
N VAL A 36 3.63 11.38 10.03
CA VAL A 36 2.79 10.20 10.25
C VAL A 36 2.49 9.48 8.94
N SER A 37 2.27 10.24 7.86
CA SER A 37 2.04 9.65 6.53
C SER A 37 3.27 8.94 5.95
N LEU A 38 4.49 9.39 6.31
CA LEU A 38 5.73 8.74 5.88
C LEU A 38 5.98 7.47 6.68
N ASP A 39 5.74 7.50 7.99
CA ASP A 39 5.88 6.32 8.85
C ASP A 39 4.89 5.22 8.41
N MET A 40 3.62 5.58 8.19
CA MET A 40 2.59 4.65 7.72
C MET A 40 2.94 4.04 6.36
N ARG A 41 3.51 4.82 5.44
CA ARG A 41 3.96 4.29 4.13
C ARG A 41 5.09 3.30 4.27
N ALA A 42 6.07 3.59 5.13
CA ALA A 42 7.21 2.71 5.35
C ALA A 42 6.76 1.37 5.96
N GLU A 43 5.85 1.41 6.93
CA GLU A 43 5.27 0.21 7.54
C GLU A 43 4.42 -0.59 6.53
N ALA A 44 3.57 0.09 5.74
CA ALA A 44 2.79 -0.56 4.70
C ALA A 44 3.67 -1.19 3.61
N GLN A 45 4.77 -0.54 3.23
CA GLN A 45 5.74 -1.10 2.27
C GLN A 45 6.37 -2.38 2.80
N ALA A 46 6.77 -2.40 4.08
CA ALA A 46 7.35 -3.59 4.70
C ALA A 46 6.33 -4.74 4.78
N ALA A 47 5.10 -4.46 5.19
CA ALA A 47 4.03 -5.45 5.23
C ALA A 47 3.70 -6.01 3.84
N LEU A 48 3.73 -5.17 2.80
CA LEU A 48 3.56 -5.60 1.42
C LEU A 48 4.70 -6.51 0.96
N GLU A 49 5.95 -6.16 1.27
CA GLU A 49 7.11 -6.97 0.93
C GLU A 49 7.01 -8.37 1.54
N GLU A 50 6.72 -8.47 2.84
CA GLU A 50 6.51 -9.74 3.53
C GLU A 50 5.39 -10.57 2.88
N HIS A 51 4.23 -9.96 2.64
CA HIS A 51 3.09 -10.63 1.99
C HIS A 51 3.43 -11.16 0.58
N LEU A 52 4.17 -10.37 -0.20
CA LEU A 52 4.59 -10.77 -1.54
C LEU A 52 5.63 -11.89 -1.52
N GLU A 53 6.54 -11.91 -0.54
CA GLU A 53 7.48 -13.01 -0.33
C GLU A 53 6.73 -14.32 -0.05
N GLU A 54 5.76 -14.31 0.87
CA GLU A 54 4.90 -15.47 1.16
C GLU A 54 4.17 -15.97 -0.10
N CYS A 55 3.57 -15.07 -0.86
CA CYS A 55 2.90 -15.39 -2.12
C CYS A 55 3.84 -16.04 -3.14
N THR A 56 5.07 -15.57 -3.27
CA THR A 56 6.03 -16.17 -4.20
C THR A 56 6.53 -17.54 -3.73
N ALA A 57 6.65 -17.75 -2.42
CA ALA A 57 7.02 -19.03 -1.84
C ALA A 57 5.92 -20.09 -2.06
N LEU A 58 4.65 -19.70 -1.94
CA LEU A 58 3.50 -20.57 -2.25
C LEU A 58 3.45 -20.97 -3.72
N GLY A 59 3.76 -20.04 -4.64
CA GLY A 59 3.65 -20.27 -6.08
C GLY A 59 2.19 -20.39 -6.54
N ALA A 60 1.98 -21.08 -7.67
CA ALA A 60 0.65 -21.34 -8.22
C ALA A 60 0.53 -22.81 -8.66
N PRO A 61 0.30 -23.74 -7.72
CA PRO A 61 0.09 -25.14 -8.07
C PRO A 61 -1.15 -25.27 -8.96
N ASN A 62 -1.05 -26.11 -10.00
CA ASN A 62 -2.06 -26.28 -11.05
C ASN A 62 -2.44 -24.97 -11.77
N GLY A 63 -1.54 -23.99 -11.78
CA GLY A 63 -1.77 -22.68 -12.39
C GLY A 63 -2.73 -21.77 -11.61
N ALA A 64 -3.15 -22.15 -10.41
CA ALA A 64 -4.05 -21.36 -9.58
C ALA A 64 -3.24 -20.49 -8.60
N VAL A 65 -3.29 -19.17 -8.81
CA VAL A 65 -2.69 -18.20 -7.89
C VAL A 65 -3.52 -18.16 -6.60
N PRO A 66 -2.90 -18.27 -5.41
CA PRO A 66 -3.61 -18.13 -4.14
C PRO A 66 -4.38 -16.81 -4.05
N ALA A 67 -5.56 -16.87 -3.42
CA ALA A 67 -6.33 -15.67 -3.15
C ALA A 67 -5.51 -14.69 -2.31
N GLY A 68 -5.70 -13.39 -2.56
CA GLY A 68 -4.99 -12.35 -1.84
C GLY A 68 -3.58 -12.03 -2.38
N CYS A 69 -3.03 -12.78 -3.34
CA CYS A 69 -1.68 -12.48 -3.85
C CYS A 69 -1.64 -11.36 -4.91
N GLY A 70 -2.78 -10.97 -5.50
CA GLY A 70 -2.86 -9.90 -6.51
C GLY A 70 -2.11 -10.18 -7.82
N ILE A 71 -1.43 -11.33 -7.95
CA ILE A 71 -0.70 -11.72 -9.15
C ILE A 71 -1.70 -12.16 -10.23
N ARG A 72 -1.77 -11.39 -11.31
CA ARG A 72 -2.52 -11.74 -12.53
C ARG A 72 -1.52 -12.20 -13.60
N LEU A 73 -1.74 -13.38 -14.18
CA LEU A 73 -0.89 -13.94 -15.24
C LEU A 73 -1.57 -13.77 -16.60
N PRO A 74 -1.11 -12.84 -17.46
CA PRO A 74 -1.73 -12.59 -18.76
C PRO A 74 -1.24 -13.53 -19.88
N TRP A 75 -0.43 -14.54 -19.56
CA TRP A 75 0.33 -15.37 -20.50
C TRP A 75 0.12 -16.87 -20.27
N GLY A 76 0.50 -17.70 -21.25
CA GLY A 76 0.35 -19.16 -21.23
C GLY A 76 -0.55 -19.72 -22.33
N ALA A 77 -0.79 -19.00 -23.42
CA ALA A 77 -1.56 -19.50 -24.56
C ALA A 77 -0.92 -20.76 -25.20
N GLU A 78 0.39 -20.90 -25.04
CA GLU A 78 1.19 -22.05 -25.48
C GLU A 78 0.98 -23.31 -24.62
N PHE A 79 0.30 -23.22 -23.47
CA PHE A 79 -0.02 -24.34 -22.60
C PHE A 79 -1.47 -24.79 -22.78
N ALA A 80 -1.66 -26.09 -23.02
CA ALA A 80 -2.97 -26.73 -22.94
C ALA A 80 -3.41 -26.93 -21.48
N SER A 81 -2.46 -27.16 -20.58
CA SER A 81 -2.69 -27.24 -19.13
C SER A 81 -1.43 -26.83 -18.36
N VAL A 82 -1.60 -26.12 -17.25
CA VAL A 82 -0.51 -25.72 -16.35
C VAL A 82 -0.50 -26.61 -15.11
N THR A 83 0.67 -27.13 -14.76
CA THR A 83 0.87 -27.98 -13.59
C THR A 83 1.41 -27.19 -12.40
N ASP A 84 2.30 -26.24 -12.65
CA ASP A 84 2.92 -25.42 -11.60
C ASP A 84 3.37 -24.07 -12.16
N VAL A 85 3.33 -23.05 -11.31
CA VAL A 85 3.97 -21.76 -11.58
C VAL A 85 4.82 -21.37 -10.38
N ARG A 86 6.07 -21.06 -10.65
CA ARG A 86 7.01 -20.50 -9.68
C ARG A 86 7.20 -19.03 -9.94
N PHE A 87 7.03 -18.22 -8.91
CA PHE A 87 7.24 -16.78 -8.97
C PHE A 87 8.58 -16.41 -8.38
N ARG A 88 9.18 -15.37 -8.95
CA ARG A 88 10.32 -14.67 -8.36
C ARG A 88 10.15 -13.19 -8.61
N ILE A 89 10.26 -12.41 -7.54
CA ILE A 89 10.31 -10.96 -7.64
C ILE A 89 11.75 -10.55 -7.93
N GLU A 90 11.97 -9.91 -9.07
CA GLU A 90 13.28 -9.33 -9.40
C GLU A 90 13.39 -7.90 -8.86
N ARG A 91 12.26 -7.17 -8.84
CA ARG A 91 12.14 -5.87 -8.20
C ARG A 91 10.79 -5.76 -7.52
N LEU A 92 10.79 -5.40 -6.25
CA LEU A 92 9.57 -5.11 -5.51
C LEU A 92 8.87 -3.87 -6.08
N PRO A 93 7.54 -3.85 -6.11
CA PRO A 93 6.80 -2.65 -6.44
C PRO A 93 6.87 -1.63 -5.29
N GLU A 94 6.80 -0.35 -5.63
CA GLU A 94 6.76 0.75 -4.66
C GLU A 94 5.32 1.14 -4.35
N LEU A 95 4.96 1.09 -3.07
CA LEU A 95 3.63 1.40 -2.58
C LEU A 95 3.39 2.91 -2.52
N THR A 96 2.27 3.33 -3.11
CA THR A 96 1.66 4.66 -2.96
C THR A 96 0.32 4.51 -2.27
N LEU A 97 0.15 5.22 -1.16
CA LEU A 97 -1.11 5.29 -0.42
C LEU A 97 -2.09 6.23 -1.13
N SER A 98 -3.36 5.88 -1.09
CA SER A 98 -4.48 6.69 -1.54
C SER A 98 -5.23 7.28 -0.33
N ASP A 99 -5.92 8.40 -0.54
CA ASP A 99 -6.64 9.10 0.53
C ASP A 99 -7.86 8.31 1.07
N ASP A 100 -8.34 7.31 0.34
CA ASP A 100 -9.45 6.43 0.68
C ASP A 100 -9.04 5.19 1.50
N GLY A 101 -7.79 5.12 1.96
CA GLY A 101 -7.24 3.97 2.71
C GLY A 101 -6.77 2.83 1.82
N GLY A 102 -6.84 3.01 0.49
CA GLY A 102 -6.27 2.08 -0.48
C GLY A 102 -4.77 2.30 -0.71
N PHE A 103 -4.18 1.40 -1.49
CA PHE A 103 -2.87 1.60 -2.08
C PHE A 103 -2.78 1.04 -3.49
N THR A 104 -1.83 1.59 -4.26
CA THR A 104 -1.32 0.97 -5.48
C THR A 104 0.18 0.81 -5.33
N ALA A 105 0.71 -0.36 -5.65
CA ALA A 105 2.13 -0.62 -5.70
C ALA A 105 2.53 -0.94 -7.14
N ASP A 106 3.38 -0.11 -7.72
CA ASP A 106 3.77 -0.18 -9.14
C ASP A 106 5.29 -0.28 -9.33
N GLY A 107 5.72 -0.48 -10.57
CA GLY A 107 7.15 -0.48 -10.93
C GLY A 107 7.88 -1.78 -10.56
N GLY A 108 7.14 -2.81 -10.14
CA GLY A 108 7.66 -4.13 -9.84
C GLY A 108 8.03 -4.92 -11.10
N VAL A 109 8.95 -5.86 -10.93
CA VAL A 109 9.37 -6.81 -11.97
C VAL A 109 9.13 -8.22 -11.46
N LEU A 110 8.20 -8.93 -12.09
CA LEU A 110 7.84 -10.30 -11.73
C LEU A 110 8.32 -11.27 -12.81
N ILE A 111 8.95 -12.36 -12.36
CA ILE A 111 9.30 -13.50 -13.18
C ILE A 111 8.38 -14.66 -12.81
N ALA A 112 7.79 -15.29 -13.82
CA ALA A 112 6.98 -16.48 -13.68
C ALA A 112 7.58 -17.60 -14.52
N THR A 113 7.98 -18.70 -13.88
CA THR A 113 8.36 -19.94 -14.55
C THR A 113 7.19 -20.89 -14.51
N VAL A 114 6.59 -21.14 -15.67
CA VAL A 114 5.39 -21.96 -15.86
C VAL A 114 5.79 -23.33 -16.38
N THR A 115 5.30 -24.39 -15.74
CA THR A 115 5.50 -25.78 -16.17
C THR A 115 4.15 -26.44 -16.43
N GLY A 116 4.06 -27.20 -17.52
CA GLY A 116 2.82 -27.85 -17.91
C GLY A 116 2.94 -28.66 -19.20
N ILE A 117 1.80 -28.81 -19.88
CA ILE A 117 1.68 -29.46 -21.18
C ILE A 117 1.40 -28.40 -22.23
N GLY A 118 2.20 -28.38 -23.29
CA GLY A 118 2.05 -27.49 -24.43
C GLY A 118 0.83 -27.84 -25.29
N GLN A 119 0.43 -26.92 -26.16
CA GLN A 119 -0.63 -27.16 -27.15
C GLN A 119 -0.33 -28.31 -28.15
N ASP A 120 0.94 -28.68 -28.28
CA ASP A 120 1.43 -29.82 -29.05
C ASP A 120 1.35 -31.16 -28.28
N GLY A 121 0.91 -31.14 -27.03
CA GLY A 121 0.85 -32.30 -26.15
C GLY A 121 2.18 -32.67 -25.48
N ALA A 122 3.28 -31.95 -25.76
CA ALA A 122 4.57 -32.19 -25.13
C ALA A 122 4.67 -31.48 -23.77
N ALA A 123 5.49 -32.01 -22.86
CA ALA A 123 5.85 -31.29 -21.65
C ALA A 123 6.63 -30.02 -22.00
N ARG A 124 6.30 -28.91 -21.35
CA ARG A 124 6.89 -27.59 -21.59
C ARG A 124 7.17 -26.88 -20.27
N THR A 125 8.27 -26.13 -20.24
CA THR A 125 8.60 -25.18 -19.16
C THR A 125 9.05 -23.88 -19.81
N GLU A 126 8.38 -22.79 -19.50
CA GLU A 126 8.68 -21.46 -20.04
C GLU A 126 8.86 -20.46 -18.91
N THR A 127 9.71 -19.44 -19.14
CA THR A 127 9.93 -18.36 -18.18
C THR A 127 9.57 -17.04 -18.81
N TYR A 128 8.73 -16.29 -18.11
CA TYR A 128 8.28 -14.98 -18.54
C TYR A 128 8.69 -13.91 -17.54
N ARG A 129 8.91 -12.69 -18.03
CA ARG A 129 9.29 -11.53 -17.23
C ARG A 129 8.40 -10.35 -17.58
N THR A 130 7.77 -9.74 -16.57
CA THR A 130 6.90 -8.57 -16.70
C THR A 130 7.53 -7.43 -15.93
N GLU A 131 7.85 -6.34 -16.63
CA GLU A 131 8.51 -5.15 -16.06
C GLU A 131 7.52 -4.06 -15.62
N SER A 132 6.23 -4.29 -15.83
CA SER A 132 5.13 -3.38 -15.47
C SER A 132 4.18 -4.04 -14.48
N TRP A 133 4.73 -4.89 -13.60
CA TRP A 133 3.92 -5.57 -12.60
C TRP A 133 3.64 -4.63 -11.43
N GLY A 134 2.42 -4.74 -10.90
CA GLY A 134 1.97 -4.01 -9.74
C GLY A 134 0.79 -4.73 -9.09
N VAL A 135 0.50 -4.34 -7.86
CA VAL A 135 -0.61 -4.87 -7.04
C VAL A 135 -1.39 -3.73 -6.40
N ARG A 136 -2.62 -4.01 -5.99
CA ARG A 136 -3.51 -3.03 -5.36
C ARG A 136 -4.12 -3.64 -4.12
N GLY A 137 -4.53 -2.79 -3.20
CA GLY A 137 -5.07 -3.25 -1.94
C GLY A 137 -5.56 -2.15 -1.03
N GLU A 138 -5.87 -2.55 0.20
CA GLU A 138 -6.22 -1.70 1.34
C GLU A 138 -5.09 -1.76 2.36
N VAL A 139 -4.94 -0.66 3.10
CA VAL A 139 -4.06 -0.57 4.27
C VAL A 139 -4.92 -0.28 5.49
N GLU A 140 -4.76 -1.11 6.52
CA GLU A 140 -5.40 -0.90 7.81
C GLU A 140 -4.34 -0.59 8.86
N SER A 141 -4.57 0.45 9.66
CA SER A 141 -3.69 0.81 10.79
C SER A 141 -4.38 0.47 12.11
N SER A 142 -3.62 -0.11 13.03
CA SER A 142 -4.07 -0.54 14.35
C SER A 142 -2.99 -0.29 15.41
N ASP A 143 -3.32 -0.49 16.68
CA ASP A 143 -2.33 -0.42 17.77
C ASP A 143 -1.23 -1.50 17.64
N ASP A 144 -1.52 -2.59 16.91
CA ASP A 144 -0.60 -3.70 16.66
C ASP A 144 0.30 -3.47 15.42
N GLY A 145 0.07 -2.39 14.67
CA GLY A 145 0.83 -2.01 13.48
C GLY A 145 -0.05 -1.84 12.24
N VAL A 146 0.59 -1.91 11.07
CA VAL A 146 -0.03 -1.76 9.75
C VAL A 146 -0.20 -3.12 9.07
N ALA A 147 -1.40 -3.38 8.57
CA ALA A 147 -1.73 -4.55 7.77
C ALA A 147 -2.08 -4.15 6.33
N VAL A 148 -1.76 -5.02 5.38
CA VAL A 148 -2.13 -4.85 3.97
C VAL A 148 -3.00 -6.01 3.50
N THR A 149 -4.02 -5.69 2.71
CA THR A 149 -4.85 -6.69 2.02
C THR A 149 -4.79 -6.45 0.52
N VAL A 150 -4.37 -7.45 -0.26
CA VAL A 150 -4.16 -7.34 -1.72
C VAL A 150 -5.25 -8.07 -2.52
N TRP A 151 -5.65 -7.57 -3.71
CA TRP A 151 -6.64 -8.21 -4.61
C TRP A 151 -6.41 -8.04 -6.13
#